data_AF-F8QDP5-F1
#
_entry.id   AF-F8QDP5-F1
#
_cell.length_a   1.000
_cell.length_b   1.000
_cell.length_c   1.000
_cell.angle_alpha   90.00
_cell.angle_beta   90.00
_cell.angle_gamma   90.00
#
_symmetry.space_group_name_H-M   'P 1'
#
loop_
_entity.id
_entity.type
_entity.pdbx_description
1 polymer ?
#
loop_
_entity_poly.entity_id
_entity_poly.type
_entity_poly.pdbx_seq_one_letter_code
_entity_poly.pdbx_strand_id
1 'polypeptide(L)'
;MTAFVIPNAIQIATRRAKYTFASFLSRDTTYDVIANIWRLAKPEIESLDGMGGSRSDSSQNVAGAVEDSDGSLPMASIVVPRKKATQCACGKDGSHLNETALETVLPGTPDKIYNLMFTSGFIKDFMRVEQKLADIQISDWSPTAGDSKLLCRNMSYIKPLNNSVGPKQTKCELRDETVYCDFDDYVVTVTTTRTPDVPSGGVFAVKTRTCMMWASAITTRVVVTTQVDWTGRSFIKGLIEKSAIEGQKVYHADLDKAMRMYIQEHQSEFVPAGVDPSAVAPVEALSPSLEKSLDGGLVGGAPVSDELARKTREQERNQRGLQWAYDTFDGAYGVAKRSAGGAIELIKDAWDQSSSTTILYFVIVLLVLSNIWTLLMVGRREEVGRQKELRKLDDREKWVQGIVTGLWEELDAGRPRIVSPLSSGPVGSNLREEVASIGKMLDGVEERVQRIRESLNALD
;
A
#
# COMPACT_ATOMS: atom_id res chain seq x y z
N MET A 1 -18.69 -12.85 43.43
CA MET A 1 -17.71 -13.51 44.31
C MET A 1 -16.41 -13.90 43.60
N THR A 2 -16.39 -14.16 42.29
CA THR A 2 -15.17 -14.53 41.56
C THR A 2 -14.23 -13.36 41.20
N ALA A 3 -14.76 -12.14 40.98
CA ALA A 3 -13.93 -10.97 40.67
C ALA A 3 -13.06 -10.46 41.82
N PHE A 4 -13.31 -10.92 43.07
CA PHE A 4 -12.49 -10.58 44.23
C PHE A 4 -11.25 -11.50 44.37
N VAL A 5 -11.22 -12.62 43.65
CA VAL A 5 -10.21 -13.69 43.80
C VAL A 5 -9.20 -13.69 42.65
N ILE A 6 -9.54 -13.12 41.49
CA ILE A 6 -8.65 -13.04 40.32
C ILE A 6 -8.33 -11.57 40.05
N PRO A 7 -7.09 -11.11 40.30
CA PRO A 7 -6.72 -9.69 40.23
C PRO A 7 -7.02 -9.01 38.90
N ASN A 8 -7.08 -9.77 37.79
CA ASN A 8 -7.26 -9.25 36.44
C ASN A 8 -8.62 -9.61 35.81
N ALA A 9 -9.62 -9.90 36.64
CA ALA A 9 -10.94 -10.29 36.16
C ALA A 9 -11.97 -9.14 36.15
N ILE A 10 -12.77 -9.07 35.09
CA ILE A 10 -13.96 -8.21 34.98
C ILE A 10 -15.18 -9.11 34.78
N GLN A 11 -16.25 -8.87 35.54
CA GLN A 11 -17.53 -9.55 35.37
C GLN A 11 -18.59 -8.57 34.85
N ILE A 12 -19.23 -8.92 33.75
CA ILE A 12 -20.37 -8.19 33.18
C ILE A 12 -21.63 -8.98 33.48
N ALA A 13 -22.53 -8.39 34.26
CA ALA A 13 -23.82 -8.98 34.59
C ALA A 13 -24.94 -8.26 33.82
N THR A 14 -25.70 -9.02 33.05
CA THR A 14 -26.96 -8.57 32.46
C THR A 14 -28.13 -9.17 33.25
N ARG A 15 -29.36 -8.74 32.98
CA ARG A 15 -30.56 -9.33 33.61
C ARG A 15 -30.72 -10.83 33.35
N ARG A 16 -30.10 -11.36 32.28
CA ARG A 16 -30.30 -12.75 31.81
C ARG A 16 -29.06 -13.63 31.96
N ALA A 17 -27.87 -13.05 32.04
CA ALA A 17 -26.61 -13.80 32.06
C ALA A 17 -25.47 -13.04 32.73
N LYS A 18 -24.50 -13.78 33.27
CA LYS A 18 -23.25 -13.24 33.84
C LYS A 18 -22.07 -13.76 33.04
N TYR A 19 -21.24 -12.84 32.56
CA TYR A 19 -20.02 -13.14 31.80
C TYR A 19 -18.81 -12.74 32.63
N THR A 20 -17.84 -13.63 32.80
CA THR A 20 -16.62 -13.37 33.57
C THR A 20 -15.42 -13.53 32.66
N PHE A 21 -14.61 -12.48 32.58
CA PHE A 21 -13.39 -12.42 31.80
C PHE A 21 -12.22 -12.33 32.79
N ALA A 22 -11.24 -13.23 32.73
CA ALA A 22 -10.23 -13.39 33.78
C ALA A 22 -8.79 -12.99 33.39
N SER A 23 -8.58 -12.54 32.15
CA SER A 23 -7.24 -12.42 31.55
C SER A 23 -6.93 -11.03 30.99
N PHE A 24 -7.40 -9.96 31.64
CA PHE A 24 -7.05 -8.61 31.18
C PHE A 24 -5.62 -8.23 31.58
N LEU A 25 -4.81 -7.81 30.61
CA LEU A 25 -3.47 -7.26 30.84
C LEU A 25 -3.51 -5.93 31.61
N SER A 26 -4.55 -5.12 31.37
CA SER A 26 -4.79 -3.81 32.00
C SER A 26 -6.27 -3.69 32.41
N ARG A 27 -6.63 -4.40 33.49
CA ARG A 27 -8.01 -4.48 34.00
C ARG A 27 -8.64 -3.09 34.19
N ASP A 28 -7.96 -2.20 34.89
CA ASP A 28 -8.54 -0.91 35.29
C ASP A 28 -8.77 0.01 34.08
N THR A 29 -7.80 0.10 33.17
CA THR A 29 -7.94 0.86 31.91
C THR A 29 -9.08 0.31 31.05
N THR A 30 -9.20 -1.01 30.97
CA THR A 30 -10.28 -1.64 30.20
C THR A 30 -11.64 -1.41 30.86
N TYR A 31 -11.72 -1.46 32.19
CA TYR A 31 -12.92 -1.15 32.95
C TYR A 31 -13.37 0.30 32.70
N ASP A 32 -12.45 1.26 32.74
CA ASP A 32 -12.75 2.68 32.51
C ASP A 32 -13.31 2.91 31.10
N VAL A 33 -12.72 2.28 30.09
CA VAL A 33 -13.22 2.35 28.70
C VAL A 33 -14.63 1.77 28.59
N ILE A 34 -14.87 0.58 29.13
CA ILE A 34 -16.19 -0.06 29.11
C ILE A 34 -17.22 0.80 29.84
N ALA A 35 -16.88 1.34 31.00
CA ALA A 35 -17.76 2.20 31.79
C ALA A 35 -18.07 3.51 31.06
N ASN A 36 -17.09 4.11 30.39
CA ASN A 36 -17.28 5.34 29.61
C ASN A 36 -18.20 5.09 28.41
N ILE A 37 -17.99 4.00 27.66
CA ILE A 37 -18.87 3.61 26.54
C ILE A 37 -20.30 3.34 27.05
N TRP A 38 -20.43 2.66 28.19
CA TRP A 38 -21.73 2.38 28.81
C TRP A 38 -22.48 3.66 29.20
N ARG A 39 -21.78 4.66 29.76
CA ARG A 39 -22.37 5.97 30.09
C ARG A 39 -22.81 6.72 28.83
N LEU A 40 -22.03 6.67 27.75
CA LEU A 40 -22.39 7.28 26.46
C LEU A 40 -23.64 6.66 25.84
N ALA A 41 -23.83 5.35 26.01
CA ALA A 41 -25.00 4.64 25.49
C ALA A 41 -26.29 4.88 26.29
N LYS A 42 -26.23 5.51 27.48
CA LYS A 42 -27.39 5.78 28.35
C LYS A 42 -27.32 7.15 29.03
N PRO A 43 -27.69 8.24 28.34
CA PRO A 43 -27.69 9.59 28.92
C PRO A 43 -28.76 9.84 30.01
N GLU A 44 -29.78 8.98 30.15
CA GLU A 44 -30.92 9.26 31.05
C GLU A 44 -30.77 8.81 32.52
N ILE A 45 -29.69 8.12 32.90
CA ILE A 45 -29.51 7.60 34.28
C ILE A 45 -28.89 8.63 35.24
N GLU A 46 -28.43 9.78 34.75
CA GLU A 46 -27.92 10.85 35.63
C GLU A 46 -29.02 11.57 36.44
N SER A 47 -30.30 11.35 36.12
CA SER A 47 -31.42 11.98 36.83
C SER A 47 -31.79 11.30 38.17
N LEU A 48 -31.16 10.18 38.55
CA LEU A 48 -31.59 9.37 39.70
C LEU A 48 -30.53 9.05 40.75
N ASP A 49 -29.23 9.31 40.52
CA ASP A 49 -28.19 9.08 41.54
C ASP A 49 -27.93 10.30 42.45
N GLY A 50 -28.80 11.31 42.37
CA GLY A 50 -28.80 12.51 43.22
C GLY A 50 -29.79 12.48 44.38
N MET A 51 -30.10 11.34 44.99
CA MET A 51 -30.82 11.33 46.28
C MET A 51 -30.55 10.05 47.07
N GLY A 52 -29.42 10.03 47.80
CA GLY A 52 -29.26 9.11 48.91
C GLY A 52 -30.23 9.50 50.03
N GLY A 53 -31.23 8.65 50.30
CA GLY A 53 -32.05 8.81 51.50
C GLY A 53 -33.43 8.17 51.46
N SER A 54 -33.54 7.06 52.18
CA SER A 54 -34.75 6.58 52.87
C SER A 54 -35.58 5.47 52.23
N ARG A 55 -35.99 4.60 53.14
CA ARG A 55 -36.67 3.31 52.97
C ARG A 55 -38.17 3.56 52.87
N SER A 56 -38.88 2.86 51.98
CA SER A 56 -40.20 2.31 52.28
C SER A 56 -40.68 1.39 51.16
N ASP A 57 -40.87 0.15 51.57
CA ASP A 57 -41.85 -0.84 51.11
C ASP A 57 -43.15 -0.24 50.53
N SER A 58 -43.60 -0.77 49.38
CA SER A 58 -45.01 -1.14 49.19
C SER A 58 -45.24 -1.71 47.78
N SER A 59 -45.54 -3.00 47.79
CA SER A 59 -46.25 -3.79 46.79
C SER A 59 -47.46 -3.06 46.18
N GLN A 60 -47.69 -3.23 44.87
CA GLN A 60 -49.06 -3.33 44.33
C GLN A 60 -49.08 -4.02 42.96
N ASN A 61 -49.84 -5.12 42.94
CA ASN A 61 -50.25 -5.92 41.79
C ASN A 61 -51.14 -5.11 40.84
N VAL A 62 -51.03 -5.36 39.53
CA VAL A 62 -52.19 -5.48 38.64
C VAL A 62 -51.94 -6.61 37.64
N ALA A 63 -52.84 -7.58 37.67
CA ALA A 63 -52.95 -8.71 36.76
C ALA A 63 -53.83 -8.35 35.54
N GLY A 64 -53.66 -9.10 34.45
CA GLY A 64 -54.54 -9.10 33.28
C GLY A 64 -53.81 -9.73 32.10
N ALA A 65 -53.80 -11.06 32.00
CA ALA A 65 -54.78 -11.92 31.34
C ALA A 65 -54.36 -12.22 29.89
N VAL A 66 -54.25 -13.52 29.64
CA VAL A 66 -53.76 -14.20 28.44
C VAL A 66 -54.97 -14.48 27.55
N GLU A 67 -54.86 -14.21 26.26
CA GLU A 67 -55.65 -14.91 25.24
C GLU A 67 -54.74 -15.33 24.08
N ASP A 68 -54.90 -16.60 23.72
CA ASP A 68 -54.17 -17.39 22.74
C ASP A 68 -54.85 -17.23 21.37
N SER A 69 -54.09 -17.03 20.30
CA SER A 69 -54.58 -17.33 18.95
C SER A 69 -53.45 -17.71 18.00
N ASP A 70 -53.61 -18.93 17.49
CA ASP A 70 -52.86 -19.72 16.53
C ASP A 70 -52.51 -19.04 15.19
N GLY A 71 -51.44 -19.53 14.56
CA GLY A 71 -51.33 -19.56 13.09
C GLY A 71 -50.57 -18.43 12.39
N SER A 72 -49.38 -18.78 11.90
CA SER A 72 -48.55 -18.12 10.85
C SER A 72 -47.61 -16.98 11.28
N LEU A 73 -46.32 -17.31 11.30
CA LEU A 73 -45.22 -16.35 11.33
C LEU A 73 -45.26 -15.51 10.05
N PRO A 74 -45.48 -14.18 10.10
CA PRO A 74 -45.09 -13.35 8.99
C PRO A 74 -43.56 -13.25 9.02
N MET A 75 -42.90 -13.52 7.90
CA MET A 75 -41.53 -13.06 7.69
C MET A 75 -41.52 -11.57 7.97
N ALA A 76 -40.92 -11.18 9.10
CA ALA A 76 -40.68 -9.80 9.41
C ALA A 76 -39.81 -9.23 8.28
N SER A 77 -40.43 -8.49 7.37
CA SER A 77 -39.71 -7.61 6.48
C SER A 77 -38.93 -6.67 7.39
N ILE A 78 -37.61 -6.83 7.42
CA ILE A 78 -36.73 -5.95 8.18
C ILE A 78 -36.97 -4.56 7.61
N VAL A 79 -37.70 -3.72 8.36
CA VAL A 79 -37.85 -2.31 8.04
C VAL A 79 -36.48 -1.68 8.26
N VAL A 80 -35.69 -1.62 7.20
CA VAL A 80 -34.41 -0.90 7.22
C VAL A 80 -34.74 0.56 7.58
N PRO A 81 -34.20 1.11 8.68
CA PRO A 81 -34.43 2.50 9.03
C PRO A 81 -34.00 3.38 7.87
N ARG A 82 -34.91 4.20 7.33
CA ARG A 82 -34.57 5.18 6.29
C ARG A 82 -33.74 6.30 6.89
N LYS A 83 -32.44 6.09 7.10
CA LYS A 83 -31.52 7.21 7.35
C LYS A 83 -31.33 7.99 6.05
N LYS A 84 -31.52 9.31 6.13
CA LYS A 84 -31.32 10.23 4.99
C LYS A 84 -29.83 10.46 4.79
N ALA A 85 -29.43 10.75 3.56
CA ALA A 85 -28.08 11.20 3.27
C ALA A 85 -27.75 12.46 4.08
N THR A 86 -26.56 12.50 4.67
CA THR A 86 -26.06 13.63 5.46
C THR A 86 -24.87 14.28 4.74
N GLN A 87 -24.43 15.43 5.26
CA GLN A 87 -23.33 16.20 4.65
C GLN A 87 -22.54 16.91 5.74
N CYS A 88 -21.21 16.80 5.70
CA CYS A 88 -20.35 17.49 6.64
C CYS A 88 -20.48 19.02 6.53
N ALA A 89 -20.25 19.73 7.64
CA ALA A 89 -20.20 21.20 7.65
C ALA A 89 -19.22 21.72 6.59
N CYS A 90 -18.06 21.06 6.48
CA CYS A 90 -17.02 21.36 5.50
C CYS A 90 -17.43 21.32 4.02
N GLY A 91 -18.44 20.50 3.70
CA GLY A 91 -18.99 20.40 2.35
C GLY A 91 -20.08 21.44 2.11
N LYS A 92 -20.75 21.90 3.18
CA LYS A 92 -21.79 22.94 3.12
C LYS A 92 -21.18 24.33 2.99
N ASP A 93 -20.08 24.58 3.71
CA ASP A 93 -19.38 25.87 3.73
C ASP A 93 -18.27 25.98 2.66
N GLY A 94 -17.95 24.88 1.97
CA GLY A 94 -16.86 24.84 0.98
C GLY A 94 -15.46 24.88 1.59
N SER A 95 -15.29 24.54 2.87
CA SER A 95 -14.01 24.55 3.60
C SER A 95 -13.21 23.24 3.50
N HIS A 96 -13.57 22.36 2.57
CA HIS A 96 -12.70 21.25 2.15
C HIS A 96 -11.34 21.77 1.66
N LEU A 97 -10.31 20.91 1.76
CA LEU A 97 -8.99 21.23 1.23
C LEU A 97 -9.04 21.24 -0.30
N ASN A 98 -8.11 21.93 -0.93
CA ASN A 98 -8.18 22.29 -2.35
C ASN A 98 -8.14 21.11 -3.32
N GLU A 99 -7.45 20.01 -2.98
CA GLU A 99 -7.34 18.84 -3.86
C GLU A 99 -8.12 17.65 -3.31
N THR A 100 -8.99 17.06 -4.12
CA THR A 100 -9.68 15.81 -3.76
C THR A 100 -8.77 14.61 -4.04
N ALA A 101 -8.42 13.86 -3.00
CA ALA A 101 -7.65 12.62 -3.11
C ALA A 101 -8.55 11.40 -3.37
N LEU A 102 -9.75 11.37 -2.79
CA LEU A 102 -10.73 10.30 -2.95
C LEU A 102 -12.14 10.83 -2.69
N GLU A 103 -13.10 10.43 -3.51
CA GLU A 103 -14.52 10.55 -3.21
C GLU A 103 -15.19 9.23 -3.61
N THR A 104 -15.79 8.54 -2.64
CA THR A 104 -16.30 7.17 -2.82
C THR A 104 -17.49 6.90 -1.93
N VAL A 105 -18.29 5.89 -2.28
CA VAL A 105 -19.37 5.37 -1.44
C VAL A 105 -19.09 3.90 -1.15
N LEU A 106 -19.11 3.56 0.14
CA LEU A 106 -18.79 2.23 0.67
C LEU A 106 -19.99 1.61 1.40
N PRO A 107 -20.19 0.28 1.32
CA PRO A 107 -21.19 -0.42 2.12
C PRO A 107 -20.80 -0.41 3.59
N GLY A 108 -21.72 -0.03 4.46
CA GLY A 108 -21.47 0.11 5.89
C GLY A 108 -21.92 1.44 6.45
N THR A 109 -22.18 1.46 7.75
CA THR A 109 -22.49 2.66 8.52
C THR A 109 -21.22 3.50 8.76
N PRO A 110 -21.32 4.81 9.00
CA PRO A 110 -20.15 5.67 9.17
C PRO A 110 -19.22 5.24 10.30
N ASP A 111 -19.75 4.70 11.41
CA ASP A 111 -18.95 4.15 12.51
C ASP A 111 -18.14 2.92 12.08
N LYS A 112 -18.73 2.03 11.26
CA LYS A 112 -18.04 0.84 10.75
C LYS A 112 -16.94 1.22 9.77
N ILE A 113 -17.22 2.15 8.85
CA ILE A 113 -16.22 2.65 7.90
C ILE A 113 -15.10 3.42 8.61
N TYR A 114 -15.44 4.25 9.60
CA TYR A 114 -14.46 4.92 10.45
C TYR A 114 -13.55 3.92 11.18
N ASN A 115 -14.14 2.90 11.79
CA ASN A 115 -13.39 1.88 12.49
C ASN A 115 -12.48 1.09 11.54
N LEU A 116 -12.98 0.71 10.37
CA LEU A 116 -12.20 0.05 9.34
C LEU A 116 -10.97 0.89 8.95
N MET A 117 -11.16 2.19 8.69
CA MET A 117 -10.11 3.05 8.18
C MET A 117 -9.11 3.53 9.24
N PHE A 118 -9.50 3.59 10.52
CA PHE A 118 -8.66 4.22 11.55
C PHE A 118 -8.33 3.34 12.75
N THR A 119 -9.18 2.40 13.17
CA THR A 119 -9.06 1.72 14.48
C THR A 119 -8.85 0.20 14.37
N SER A 120 -9.22 -0.40 13.25
CA SER A 120 -9.22 -1.85 13.05
C SER A 120 -7.82 -2.46 12.87
N GLY A 121 -7.74 -3.80 12.89
CA GLY A 121 -6.53 -4.54 12.49
C GLY A 121 -6.24 -4.40 10.99
N PHE A 122 -7.28 -4.28 10.16
CA PHE A 122 -7.15 -4.17 8.70
C PHE A 122 -6.22 -3.03 8.29
N ILE A 123 -6.36 -1.84 8.86
CA ILE A 123 -5.52 -0.70 8.44
C ILE A 123 -4.03 -0.95 8.73
N LYS A 124 -3.71 -1.65 9.82
CA LYS A 124 -2.31 -2.01 10.16
C LYS A 124 -1.75 -2.99 9.13
N ASP A 125 -2.56 -3.95 8.70
CA ASP A 125 -2.17 -4.95 7.70
C ASP A 125 -2.04 -4.31 6.31
N PHE A 126 -2.97 -3.44 5.91
CA PHE A 126 -2.88 -2.64 4.69
C PHE A 126 -1.59 -1.82 4.64
N MET A 127 -1.27 -1.09 5.72
CA MET A 127 -0.06 -0.29 5.82
C MET A 127 1.22 -1.13 5.68
N ARG A 128 1.27 -2.29 6.34
CA ARG A 128 2.44 -3.17 6.34
C ARG A 128 2.61 -3.95 5.04
N VAL A 129 1.53 -4.55 4.54
CA VAL A 129 1.57 -5.54 3.45
C VAL A 129 1.42 -4.85 2.10
N GLU A 130 0.39 -4.03 1.93
CA GLU A 130 0.09 -3.41 0.63
C GLU A 130 0.96 -2.18 0.40
N GLN A 131 1.04 -1.28 1.40
CA GLN A 131 1.83 -0.06 1.30
C GLN A 131 3.31 -0.26 1.63
N LYS A 132 3.71 -1.45 2.09
CA LYS A 132 5.10 -1.84 2.39
C LYS A 132 5.79 -0.87 3.35
N LEU A 133 5.04 -0.33 4.31
CA LEU A 133 5.58 0.58 5.32
C LEU A 133 6.32 -0.23 6.38
N ALA A 134 7.53 0.22 6.71
CA ALA A 134 8.37 -0.39 7.74
C ALA A 134 8.28 0.41 9.06
N ASP A 135 8.71 -0.22 10.16
CA ASP A 135 8.80 0.40 11.49
C ASP A 135 7.56 1.20 11.92
N ILE A 136 6.38 0.63 11.66
CA ILE A 136 5.09 1.26 11.99
C ILE A 136 4.93 1.30 13.52
N GLN A 137 4.79 2.51 14.06
CA GLN A 137 4.48 2.79 15.45
C GLN A 137 3.22 3.63 15.51
N ILE A 138 2.21 3.18 16.25
CA ILE A 138 0.91 3.85 16.38
C ILE A 138 0.62 3.98 17.87
N SER A 139 0.43 5.20 18.35
CA SER A 139 -0.02 5.42 19.73
C SER A 139 -1.50 5.09 19.88
N ASP A 140 -1.92 4.85 21.12
CA ASP A 140 -3.34 4.84 21.44
C ASP A 140 -3.96 6.21 21.16
N TRP A 141 -5.28 6.20 20.92
CA TRP A 141 -6.08 7.41 20.87
C TRP A 141 -6.15 8.03 22.26
N SER A 142 -5.94 9.34 22.33
CA SER A 142 -5.95 10.12 23.56
C SER A 142 -6.81 11.38 23.37
N PRO A 143 -7.45 11.90 24.43
CA PRO A 143 -8.21 13.15 24.33
C PRO A 143 -7.36 14.29 23.78
N THR A 144 -7.91 15.06 22.84
CA THR A 144 -7.26 16.28 22.36
C THR A 144 -7.16 17.29 23.51
N ALA A 145 -6.00 17.96 23.62
CA ALA A 145 -5.75 18.96 24.67
C ALA A 145 -6.87 20.02 24.72
N GLY A 146 -7.36 20.33 25.92
CA GLY A 146 -8.45 21.31 26.12
C GLY A 146 -9.83 20.69 26.42
N ASP A 147 -9.87 19.48 26.97
CA ASP A 147 -11.08 18.83 27.50
C ASP A 147 -12.22 18.66 26.47
N SER A 148 -11.85 18.19 25.27
CA SER A 148 -12.83 17.85 24.24
C SER A 148 -13.09 16.34 24.24
N LYS A 149 -14.33 15.93 23.93
CA LYS A 149 -14.69 14.52 23.61
C LYS A 149 -13.99 13.98 22.35
N LEU A 150 -13.12 14.77 21.74
CA LEU A 150 -12.41 14.46 20.51
C LEU A 150 -11.07 13.80 20.80
N LEU A 151 -10.65 12.92 19.91
CA LEU A 151 -9.46 12.12 20.08
C LEU A 151 -8.37 12.52 19.09
N CYS A 152 -7.12 12.39 19.52
CA CYS A 152 -5.94 12.50 18.69
C CYS A 152 -4.97 11.34 18.97
N ARG A 153 -4.13 11.02 18.00
CA ARG A 153 -3.03 10.07 18.15
C ARG A 153 -1.84 10.46 17.28
N ASN A 154 -0.68 9.94 17.64
CA ASN A 154 0.52 10.06 16.83
C ASN A 154 0.86 8.71 16.19
N MET A 155 1.39 8.75 14.97
CA MET A 155 1.86 7.58 14.24
C MET A 155 3.18 7.92 13.55
N SER A 156 4.07 6.94 13.42
CA SER A 156 5.26 7.06 12.58
C SER A 156 5.54 5.78 11.83
N TYR A 157 6.12 5.90 10.64
CA TYR A 157 6.57 4.77 9.85
C TYR A 157 7.69 5.19 8.89
N ILE A 158 8.39 4.23 8.32
CA ILE A 158 9.36 4.42 7.26
C ILE A 158 8.71 4.05 5.92
N LYS A 159 8.67 5.01 4.99
CA LYS A 159 8.16 4.82 3.63
C LYS A 159 9.33 4.64 2.65
N PRO A 160 9.44 3.49 1.96
CA PRO A 160 10.38 3.34 0.85
C PRO A 160 10.04 4.32 -0.28
N LEU A 161 11.08 4.90 -0.88
CA LEU A 161 10.97 5.84 -2.00
C LEU A 161 11.64 5.20 -3.23
N ASN A 162 10.91 5.11 -4.34
CA ASN A 162 11.42 4.54 -5.59
C ASN A 162 11.93 5.62 -6.56
N ASN A 163 12.71 6.58 -6.03
CA ASN A 163 13.24 7.69 -6.82
C ASN A 163 14.68 7.40 -7.23
N SER A 164 15.06 7.77 -8.46
CA SER A 164 16.43 7.66 -8.96
C SER A 164 17.39 8.67 -8.32
N VAL A 165 16.84 9.73 -7.71
CA VAL A 165 17.57 10.81 -7.03
C VAL A 165 16.85 11.15 -5.73
N GLY A 166 17.60 11.21 -4.62
CA GLY A 166 17.06 11.48 -3.28
C GLY A 166 17.24 10.31 -2.31
N PRO A 167 16.74 10.42 -1.06
CA PRO A 167 16.83 9.33 -0.10
C PRO A 167 15.97 8.14 -0.56
N LYS A 168 16.44 6.91 -0.31
CA LYS A 168 15.75 5.66 -0.69
C LYS A 168 14.52 5.37 0.17
N GLN A 169 14.37 6.09 1.27
CA GLN A 169 13.27 5.98 2.21
C GLN A 169 13.14 7.30 2.98
N THR A 170 11.98 7.57 3.55
CA THR A 170 11.77 8.71 4.44
C THR A 170 11.01 8.26 5.68
N LYS A 171 11.36 8.83 6.84
CA LYS A 171 10.47 8.77 7.98
C LYS A 171 9.27 9.67 7.74
N CYS A 172 8.10 9.15 8.04
CA CYS A 172 6.85 9.90 8.07
C CYS A 172 6.37 9.98 9.51
N GLU A 173 6.04 11.18 9.96
CA GLU A 173 5.48 11.46 11.27
C GLU A 173 4.08 12.04 11.09
N LEU A 174 3.09 11.34 11.62
CA LEU A 174 1.67 11.63 11.42
C LEU A 174 1.03 11.97 12.76
N ARG A 175 0.11 12.93 12.70
CA ARG A 175 -0.80 13.26 13.80
C ARG A 175 -2.21 13.22 13.26
N ASP A 176 -3.00 12.28 13.76
CA ASP A 176 -4.43 12.18 13.47
C ASP A 176 -5.21 12.94 14.54
N GLU A 177 -6.14 13.79 14.12
CA GLU A 177 -7.00 14.58 15.01
C GLU A 177 -8.44 14.47 14.51
N THR A 178 -9.30 13.84 15.30
CA THR A 178 -10.74 13.87 15.04
C THR A 178 -11.26 15.25 15.41
N VAL A 179 -11.71 16.04 14.42
CA VAL A 179 -12.16 17.43 14.64
C VAL A 179 -13.66 17.53 14.86
N TYR A 180 -14.41 16.50 14.46
CA TYR A 180 -15.84 16.36 14.70
C TYR A 180 -16.20 14.88 14.68
N CYS A 181 -17.05 14.43 15.60
CA CYS A 181 -17.47 13.04 15.69
C CYS A 181 -18.93 12.94 16.15
N ASP A 182 -19.83 12.72 15.20
CA ASP A 182 -21.20 12.31 15.43
C ASP A 182 -21.59 11.29 14.35
N PHE A 183 -21.62 10.00 14.69
CA PHE A 183 -21.92 8.94 13.73
C PHE A 183 -23.38 8.96 13.24
N ASP A 184 -24.27 9.73 13.88
CA ASP A 184 -25.61 9.95 13.37
C ASP A 184 -25.67 11.03 12.27
N ASP A 185 -24.65 11.89 12.17
CA ASP A 185 -24.52 12.91 11.13
C ASP A 185 -23.27 12.69 10.26
N TYR A 186 -22.07 13.01 10.77
CA TYR A 186 -20.79 12.79 10.09
C TYR A 186 -19.60 12.74 11.07
N VAL A 187 -18.47 12.23 10.60
CA VAL A 187 -17.19 12.28 11.32
C VAL A 187 -16.12 12.90 10.43
N VAL A 188 -15.24 13.71 11.02
CA VAL A 188 -14.13 14.35 10.31
C VAL A 188 -12.85 14.10 11.07
N THR A 189 -11.85 13.55 10.38
CA THR A 189 -10.49 13.38 10.90
C THR A 189 -9.52 14.11 10.00
N VAL A 190 -8.62 14.87 10.61
CA VAL A 190 -7.52 15.57 9.93
C VAL A 190 -6.22 14.86 10.30
N THR A 191 -5.51 14.40 9.27
CA THR A 191 -4.19 13.80 9.39
C THR A 191 -3.16 14.81 8.90
N THR A 192 -2.22 15.18 9.76
CA THR A 192 -1.06 16.00 9.39
C THR A 192 0.16 15.10 9.26
N THR A 193 0.79 15.07 8.08
CA THR A 193 1.97 14.27 7.79
C THR A 193 3.19 15.15 7.60
N ARG A 194 4.27 14.86 8.31
CA ARG A 194 5.59 15.50 8.19
C ARG A 194 6.62 14.48 7.73
N THR A 195 7.49 14.89 6.81
CA THR A 195 8.56 14.05 6.25
C THR A 195 9.87 14.83 6.33
N PRO A 196 10.54 14.85 7.49
CA PRO A 196 11.69 15.74 7.70
C PRO A 196 12.90 15.41 6.81
N ASP A 197 13.02 14.15 6.36
CA ASP A 197 14.20 13.66 5.63
C ASP A 197 14.20 14.03 4.14
N VAL A 198 13.08 14.49 3.59
CA VAL A 198 12.99 14.88 2.17
C VAL A 198 13.46 16.33 1.97
N PRO A 199 13.89 16.72 0.76
CA PRO A 199 14.23 18.11 0.48
C PRO A 199 13.10 19.07 0.87
N SER A 200 13.43 20.11 1.64
CA SER A 200 12.46 21.07 2.23
C SER A 200 11.52 20.49 3.30
N GLY A 201 11.75 19.27 3.80
CA GLY A 201 10.84 18.58 4.75
C GLY A 201 10.54 19.31 6.06
N GLY A 202 11.40 20.24 6.48
CA GLY A 202 11.19 21.06 7.68
C GLY A 202 10.26 22.26 7.49
N VAL A 203 9.91 22.62 6.24
CA VAL A 203 9.14 23.85 5.92
C VAL A 203 7.78 23.59 5.28
N PHE A 204 7.33 22.33 5.25
CA PHE A 204 5.98 21.97 4.84
C PHE A 204 5.43 20.79 5.65
N ALA A 205 4.11 20.63 5.62
CA ALA A 205 3.42 19.44 6.06
C ALA A 205 2.27 19.14 5.09
N VAL A 206 1.94 17.87 4.89
CA VAL A 206 0.76 17.49 4.09
C VAL A 206 -0.41 17.33 5.05
N LYS A 207 -1.48 18.11 4.83
CA LYS A 207 -2.74 17.97 5.56
C LYS A 207 -3.72 17.18 4.72
N THR A 208 -4.34 16.16 5.31
CA THR A 208 -5.38 15.36 4.68
C THR A 208 -6.60 15.39 5.57
N ARG A 209 -7.75 15.79 5.03
CA ARG A 209 -9.04 15.82 5.72
C ARG A 209 -9.91 14.71 5.16
N THR A 210 -10.32 13.79 6.02
CA THR A 210 -11.24 12.71 5.71
C THR A 210 -12.58 12.99 6.36
N CYS A 211 -13.60 13.10 5.55
CA CYS A 211 -15.00 13.27 5.95
C CYS A 211 -15.75 11.98 5.65
N MET A 212 -16.50 11.44 6.62
CA MET A 212 -17.38 10.29 6.43
C MET A 212 -18.79 10.66 6.88
N MET A 213 -19.77 10.40 6.03
CA MET A 213 -21.16 10.80 6.24
C MET A 213 -22.11 9.79 5.59
N TRP A 214 -23.37 9.77 6.00
CA TRP A 214 -24.36 8.85 5.42
C TRP A 214 -24.61 9.19 3.95
N ALA A 215 -24.49 8.20 3.06
CA ALA A 215 -24.94 8.29 1.67
C ALA A 215 -26.35 7.71 1.48
N SER A 216 -26.67 6.67 2.26
CA SER A 216 -27.99 6.05 2.36
C SER A 216 -28.13 5.35 3.70
N ALA A 217 -29.21 4.60 3.93
CA ALA A 217 -29.42 3.86 5.17
C ALA A 217 -28.33 2.84 5.55
N ILE A 218 -27.56 2.35 4.57
CA ILE A 218 -26.55 1.30 4.75
C ILE A 218 -25.23 1.60 4.03
N THR A 219 -25.05 2.84 3.56
CA THR A 219 -23.82 3.25 2.88
C THR A 219 -23.28 4.55 3.41
N THR A 220 -21.96 4.67 3.35
CA THR A 220 -21.20 5.83 3.80
C THR A 220 -20.52 6.47 2.60
N ARG A 221 -20.70 7.78 2.42
CA ARG A 221 -19.87 8.58 1.53
C ARG A 221 -18.60 8.97 2.28
N VAL A 222 -17.45 8.69 1.67
CA VAL A 222 -16.13 9.10 2.16
C VAL A 222 -15.56 10.12 1.18
N VAL A 223 -15.21 11.29 1.69
CA VAL A 223 -14.56 12.36 0.92
C VAL A 223 -13.23 12.67 1.59
N VAL A 224 -12.14 12.52 0.84
CA VAL A 224 -10.78 12.82 1.28
C VAL A 224 -10.27 13.98 0.45
N THR A 225 -9.96 15.07 1.12
CA THR A 225 -9.29 16.23 0.52
C THR A 225 -7.92 16.42 1.14
N THR A 226 -6.98 16.98 0.41
CA THR A 226 -5.59 17.14 0.84
C THR A 226 -5.00 18.45 0.34
N GLN A 227 -4.01 18.99 1.06
CA GLN A 227 -3.24 20.15 0.64
C GLN A 227 -1.85 20.12 1.29
N VAL A 228 -0.89 20.80 0.66
CA VAL A 228 0.42 21.05 1.27
C VAL A 228 0.40 22.39 2.01
N ASP A 229 0.62 22.34 3.32
CA ASP A 229 0.70 23.50 4.20
C ASP A 229 2.16 23.93 4.35
N TRP A 230 2.47 25.18 4.02
CA TRP A 230 3.83 25.71 3.99
C TRP A 230 4.10 26.62 5.18
N THR A 231 5.13 26.28 5.96
CA THR A 231 5.59 27.12 7.08
C THR A 231 6.81 27.98 6.71
N GLY A 232 7.42 27.72 5.54
CA GLY A 232 8.58 28.46 5.06
C GLY A 232 8.68 28.49 3.53
N ARG A 233 9.79 29.02 3.03
CA ARG A 233 10.06 29.15 1.58
C ARG A 233 10.72 27.88 1.04
N SER A 234 10.38 27.50 -0.19
CA SER A 234 11.06 26.43 -0.95
C SER A 234 11.08 26.75 -2.43
N PHE A 235 12.19 26.45 -3.10
CA PHE A 235 12.37 26.61 -4.54
C PHE A 235 11.76 25.46 -5.36
N ILE A 236 11.38 24.35 -4.72
CA ILE A 236 10.73 23.18 -5.34
C ILE A 236 9.27 23.01 -4.88
N LYS A 237 8.62 24.09 -4.45
CA LYS A 237 7.25 24.08 -3.93
C LYS A 237 6.24 23.38 -4.86
N GLY A 238 6.19 23.77 -6.13
CA GLY A 238 5.26 23.17 -7.10
C GLY A 238 5.54 21.68 -7.38
N LEU A 239 6.80 21.24 -7.32
CA LEU A 239 7.16 19.83 -7.48
C LEU A 239 6.73 19.00 -6.24
N ILE A 240 6.95 19.55 -5.04
CA ILE A 240 6.51 18.93 -3.78
C ILE A 240 4.98 18.84 -3.73
N GLU A 241 4.28 19.92 -4.08
CA GLU A 241 2.81 19.92 -4.15
C GLU A 241 2.31 18.84 -5.11
N LYS A 242 2.77 18.85 -6.36
CA LYS A 242 2.35 17.85 -7.33
C LYS A 242 2.63 16.42 -6.87
N SER A 243 3.83 16.14 -6.39
CA SER A 243 4.22 14.79 -5.96
C SER A 243 3.51 14.32 -4.69
N ALA A 244 3.29 15.22 -3.72
CA ALA A 244 2.56 14.90 -2.49
C ALA A 244 1.09 14.59 -2.78
N ILE A 245 0.43 15.42 -3.59
CA ILE A 245 -0.99 15.23 -3.95
C ILE A 245 -1.17 13.95 -4.77
N GLU A 246 -0.29 13.67 -5.72
CA GLU A 246 -0.33 12.41 -6.49
C GLU A 246 -0.14 11.20 -5.57
N GLY A 247 0.83 11.27 -4.64
CA GLY A 247 1.03 10.21 -3.65
C GLY A 247 -0.18 9.99 -2.74
N GLN A 248 -0.92 11.04 -2.39
CA GLN A 248 -2.17 10.95 -1.64
C GLN A 248 -3.29 10.28 -2.45
N LYS A 249 -3.43 10.62 -3.74
CA LYS A 249 -4.41 10.01 -4.65
C LYS A 249 -4.16 8.51 -4.81
N VAL A 250 -2.91 8.11 -5.06
CA VAL A 250 -2.53 6.69 -5.18
C VAL A 250 -2.81 5.93 -3.89
N TYR A 251 -2.36 6.45 -2.74
CA TYR A 251 -2.59 5.80 -1.44
C TYR A 251 -4.08 5.58 -1.15
N HIS A 252 -4.92 6.58 -1.40
CA HIS A 252 -6.35 6.46 -1.13
C HIS A 252 -7.10 5.61 -2.16
N ALA A 253 -6.63 5.53 -3.41
CA ALA A 253 -7.16 4.59 -4.39
C ALA A 253 -6.86 3.13 -4.00
N ASP A 254 -5.64 2.85 -3.55
CA ASP A 254 -5.26 1.53 -3.04
C ASP A 254 -6.08 1.18 -1.79
N LEU A 255 -6.27 2.14 -0.88
CA LEU A 255 -7.07 1.96 0.33
C LEU A 255 -8.54 1.68 0.01
N ASP A 256 -9.17 2.42 -0.90
CA ASP A 256 -10.55 2.15 -1.34
C ASP A 256 -10.70 0.74 -1.88
N LYS A 257 -9.77 0.30 -2.74
CA LYS A 257 -9.75 -1.06 -3.28
C LYS A 257 -9.64 -2.12 -2.18
N ALA A 258 -8.69 -1.96 -1.25
CA ALA A 258 -8.48 -2.89 -0.15
C ALA A 258 -9.68 -2.94 0.80
N MET A 259 -10.29 -1.78 1.11
CA MET A 259 -11.50 -1.70 1.93
C MET A 259 -12.68 -2.40 1.26
N ARG A 260 -12.88 -2.22 -0.04
CA ARG A 260 -13.95 -2.90 -0.79
C ARG A 260 -13.78 -4.42 -0.74
N MET A 261 -12.56 -4.92 -0.92
CA MET A 261 -12.27 -6.36 -0.78
C MET A 261 -12.56 -6.85 0.64
N TYR A 262 -12.10 -6.12 1.66
CA TYR A 262 -12.35 -6.49 3.06
C TYR A 262 -13.84 -6.53 3.39
N ILE A 263 -14.61 -5.51 2.98
CA ILE A 263 -16.06 -5.44 3.19
C ILE A 263 -16.76 -6.59 2.47
N GLN A 264 -16.31 -6.96 1.26
CA GLN A 264 -16.88 -8.08 0.51
C GLN A 264 -16.64 -9.44 1.20
N GLU A 265 -15.50 -9.63 1.86
CA GLU A 265 -15.18 -10.84 2.62
C GLU A 265 -15.89 -10.88 3.98
N HIS A 266 -16.19 -9.71 4.56
CA HIS A 266 -16.75 -9.56 5.91
C HIS A 266 -18.15 -8.92 5.89
N GLN A 267 -18.99 -9.25 4.90
CA GLN A 267 -20.28 -8.57 4.67
C GLN A 267 -21.19 -8.48 5.90
N SER A 268 -21.19 -9.51 6.75
CA SER A 268 -22.01 -9.55 7.97
C SER A 268 -21.63 -8.49 9.01
N GLU A 269 -20.41 -7.93 8.95
CA GLU A 269 -19.97 -6.84 9.82
C GLU A 269 -20.49 -5.47 9.38
N PHE A 270 -20.69 -5.29 8.07
CA PHE A 270 -20.96 -3.98 7.46
C PHE A 270 -22.41 -3.83 6.99
N VAL A 271 -23.07 -4.91 6.57
CA VAL A 271 -24.43 -4.88 6.01
C VAL A 271 -25.37 -5.71 6.90
N PRO A 272 -26.51 -5.14 7.36
CA PRO A 272 -27.50 -5.90 8.11
C PRO A 272 -28.01 -7.13 7.34
N ALA A 273 -28.22 -8.25 8.04
CA ALA A 273 -28.73 -9.49 7.44
C ALA A 273 -30.08 -9.25 6.73
N GLY A 274 -30.19 -9.69 5.47
CA GLY A 274 -31.41 -9.57 4.67
C GLY A 274 -31.44 -8.38 3.70
N VAL A 275 -30.38 -7.55 3.62
CA VAL A 275 -30.21 -6.54 2.57
C VAL A 275 -29.25 -7.08 1.51
N ASP A 276 -29.70 -7.13 0.25
CA ASP A 276 -28.88 -7.63 -0.87
C ASP A 276 -27.68 -6.69 -1.13
N PRO A 277 -26.43 -7.16 -0.99
CA PRO A 277 -25.22 -6.36 -1.22
C PRO A 277 -25.03 -5.95 -2.69
N SER A 278 -25.70 -6.61 -3.64
CA SER A 278 -25.63 -6.25 -5.07
C SER A 278 -26.42 -4.98 -5.42
N ALA A 279 -27.36 -4.57 -4.55
CA ALA A 279 -28.05 -3.28 -4.68
C ALA A 279 -27.19 -2.09 -4.23
N VAL A 280 -25.96 -2.33 -3.76
CA VAL A 280 -25.17 -1.38 -2.96
C VAL A 280 -23.89 -0.87 -3.68
N ALA A 281 -23.60 -1.29 -4.92
CA ALA A 281 -22.53 -0.66 -5.71
C ALA A 281 -22.72 -0.77 -7.25
N PRO A 282 -22.31 0.23 -8.06
CA PRO A 282 -21.97 1.62 -7.74
C PRO A 282 -22.85 2.65 -8.50
N VAL A 283 -23.12 3.79 -7.86
CA VAL A 283 -23.42 5.02 -8.61
C VAL A 283 -22.09 5.50 -9.15
N GLU A 284 -21.99 5.50 -10.48
CA GLU A 284 -20.92 6.11 -11.28
C GLU A 284 -20.47 7.46 -10.70
N ALA A 285 -19.16 7.70 -10.79
CA ALA A 285 -18.58 9.01 -10.58
C ALA A 285 -19.38 10.04 -11.40
N LEU A 286 -19.94 11.05 -10.72
CA LEU A 286 -20.65 12.15 -11.35
C LEU A 286 -19.70 12.87 -12.32
N SER A 287 -19.83 12.55 -13.60
CA SER A 287 -19.42 13.41 -14.71
C SER A 287 -20.69 13.78 -15.50
N PRO A 288 -20.80 15.01 -16.01
CA PRO A 288 -22.07 15.51 -16.53
C PRO A 288 -22.44 14.85 -17.86
N SER A 289 -23.73 14.53 -17.95
CA SER A 289 -24.49 13.86 -18.99
C SER A 289 -24.29 14.36 -20.43
N LEU A 290 -24.28 13.43 -21.39
CA LEU A 290 -24.86 13.63 -22.72
C LEU A 290 -25.69 12.39 -23.11
N GLU A 291 -26.95 12.62 -23.45
CA GLU A 291 -27.98 11.62 -23.77
C GLU A 291 -27.71 10.89 -25.10
N LYS A 292 -28.01 9.58 -25.16
CA LYS A 292 -28.76 9.00 -26.29
C LYS A 292 -29.36 7.62 -25.99
N SER A 293 -30.64 7.51 -26.29
CA SER A 293 -31.54 6.36 -26.24
C SER A 293 -31.25 5.29 -27.29
N LEU A 294 -31.61 4.01 -27.02
CA LEU A 294 -32.52 3.16 -27.84
C LEU A 294 -32.64 1.70 -27.30
N ASP A 295 -33.89 1.20 -27.37
CA ASP A 295 -34.49 -0.16 -27.32
C ASP A 295 -33.58 -1.41 -27.37
N GLY A 296 -33.90 -2.61 -26.83
CA GLY A 296 -35.17 -3.26 -26.45
C GLY A 296 -35.19 -4.70 -27.04
N GLY A 297 -35.47 -5.75 -26.25
CA GLY A 297 -35.75 -7.11 -26.78
C GLY A 297 -35.52 -8.31 -25.84
N LEU A 298 -36.59 -9.01 -25.47
CA LEU A 298 -36.65 -10.29 -24.73
C LEU A 298 -36.74 -11.50 -25.68
N VAL A 299 -36.29 -12.70 -25.24
CA VAL A 299 -37.00 -14.02 -25.21
C VAL A 299 -36.03 -15.24 -25.16
N GLY A 300 -36.12 -16.03 -24.05
CA GLY A 300 -36.38 -17.49 -23.99
C GLY A 300 -35.36 -18.58 -24.40
N GLY A 301 -35.07 -19.52 -23.47
CA GLY A 301 -34.96 -20.97 -23.74
C GLY A 301 -33.65 -21.73 -23.37
N ALA A 302 -33.76 -22.71 -22.45
CA ALA A 302 -32.73 -23.59 -21.82
C ALA A 302 -32.13 -24.71 -22.73
N PRO A 303 -31.37 -25.73 -22.22
CA PRO A 303 -30.18 -25.75 -21.34
C PRO A 303 -28.99 -26.51 -21.99
N VAL A 304 -27.82 -25.87 -22.17
CA VAL A 304 -26.55 -26.55 -22.54
C VAL A 304 -25.41 -25.94 -21.71
N SER A 305 -25.61 -25.84 -20.39
CA SER A 305 -24.98 -24.77 -19.60
C SER A 305 -23.71 -25.13 -18.85
N ASP A 306 -23.32 -26.39 -18.65
CA ASP A 306 -22.25 -26.66 -17.67
C ASP A 306 -20.84 -26.74 -18.26
N GLU A 307 -20.66 -27.35 -19.43
CA GLU A 307 -19.31 -27.50 -20.01
C GLU A 307 -18.88 -26.27 -20.83
N LEU A 308 -19.83 -25.63 -21.52
CA LEU A 308 -19.57 -24.38 -22.26
C LEU A 308 -19.34 -23.22 -21.28
N ALA A 309 -20.10 -23.12 -20.19
CA ALA A 309 -19.89 -22.06 -19.19
C ALA A 309 -18.54 -22.19 -18.47
N ARG A 310 -18.01 -23.41 -18.29
CA ARG A 310 -16.68 -23.60 -17.71
C ARG A 310 -15.57 -23.12 -18.66
N LYS A 311 -15.70 -23.41 -19.96
CA LYS A 311 -14.78 -22.91 -21.00
C LYS A 311 -14.89 -21.40 -21.22
N THR A 312 -16.09 -20.83 -21.16
CA THR A 312 -16.29 -19.36 -21.26
C THR A 312 -15.72 -18.65 -20.03
N ARG A 313 -15.85 -19.21 -18.82
CA ARG A 313 -15.24 -18.67 -17.58
C ARG A 313 -13.71 -18.71 -17.60
N GLU A 314 -13.10 -19.73 -18.22
CA GLU A 314 -11.65 -19.80 -18.41
C GLU A 314 -11.14 -18.82 -19.48
N GLN A 315 -11.88 -18.64 -20.59
CA GLN A 315 -11.55 -17.64 -21.60
C GLN A 315 -11.73 -16.19 -21.08
N GLU A 316 -12.77 -15.92 -20.27
CA GLU A 316 -12.96 -14.61 -19.62
C GLU A 316 -11.88 -14.31 -18.58
N ARG A 317 -11.40 -15.33 -17.85
CA ARG A 317 -10.28 -15.17 -16.90
C ARG A 317 -8.97 -14.85 -17.61
N ASN A 318 -8.73 -15.44 -18.79
CA ASN A 318 -7.53 -15.17 -19.59
C ASN A 318 -7.61 -13.86 -20.41
N GLN A 319 -8.80 -13.40 -20.82
CA GLN A 319 -8.98 -12.07 -21.42
C GLN A 319 -8.83 -10.94 -20.38
N ARG A 320 -9.34 -11.14 -19.14
CA ARG A 320 -9.17 -10.18 -18.04
C ARG A 320 -7.71 -10.00 -17.57
N GLY A 321 -6.84 -10.98 -17.80
CA GLY A 321 -5.42 -10.90 -17.46
C GLY A 321 -4.59 -10.00 -18.38
N LEU A 322 -4.98 -9.86 -19.64
CA LEU A 322 -4.28 -9.03 -20.64
C LEU A 322 -4.82 -7.60 -20.72
N GLN A 323 -6.07 -7.37 -20.28
CA GLN A 323 -6.68 -6.03 -20.21
C GLN A 323 -5.96 -5.11 -19.23
N TRP A 324 -5.52 -5.63 -18.07
CA TRP A 324 -4.73 -4.87 -17.09
C TRP A 324 -3.41 -4.35 -17.69
N ALA A 325 -2.76 -5.14 -18.55
CA ALA A 325 -1.54 -4.71 -19.22
C ALA A 325 -1.81 -3.61 -20.25
N TYR A 326 -2.85 -3.78 -21.09
CA TYR A 326 -3.22 -2.76 -22.08
C TYR A 326 -3.69 -1.45 -21.44
N ASP A 327 -4.51 -1.48 -20.39
CA ASP A 327 -5.03 -0.28 -19.72
C ASP A 327 -3.92 0.46 -18.94
N THR A 328 -2.90 -0.26 -18.45
CA THR A 328 -1.72 0.33 -17.81
C THR A 328 -0.81 1.02 -18.84
N PHE A 329 -0.66 0.45 -20.04
CA PHE A 329 0.16 1.05 -21.09
C PHE A 329 -0.52 2.23 -21.80
N ASP A 330 -1.83 2.16 -22.06
CA ASP A 330 -2.57 3.26 -22.73
C ASP A 330 -2.79 4.45 -21.79
N GLY A 331 -2.99 4.19 -20.48
CA GLY A 331 -3.01 5.22 -19.44
C GLY A 331 -1.67 5.95 -19.31
N ALA A 332 -0.55 5.21 -19.34
CA ALA A 332 0.79 5.79 -19.28
C ALA A 332 1.15 6.59 -20.56
N TYR A 333 0.75 6.10 -21.74
CA TYR A 333 0.99 6.79 -23.01
C TYR A 333 0.12 8.05 -23.16
N GLY A 334 -1.16 8.00 -22.75
CA GLY A 334 -2.07 9.15 -22.74
C GLY A 334 -1.63 10.25 -21.77
N VAL A 335 -1.14 9.88 -20.59
CA VAL A 335 -0.59 10.83 -19.61
C VAL A 335 0.75 11.41 -20.07
N ALA A 336 1.61 10.63 -20.74
CA ALA A 336 2.86 11.14 -21.32
C ALA A 336 2.60 12.15 -22.46
N LYS A 337 1.62 11.87 -23.34
CA LYS A 337 1.26 12.76 -24.46
C LYS A 337 0.61 14.08 -23.99
N ARG A 338 -0.23 14.03 -22.95
CA ARG A 338 -0.85 15.24 -22.36
C ARG A 338 0.13 16.03 -21.48
N SER A 339 1.07 15.36 -20.81
CA SER A 339 2.14 16.00 -20.03
C SER A 339 3.17 16.72 -20.92
N ALA A 340 3.48 16.15 -22.09
CA ALA A 340 4.33 16.81 -23.09
C ALA A 340 3.64 18.04 -23.71
N GLY A 341 2.33 17.94 -24.01
CA GLY A 341 1.54 19.07 -24.55
C GLY A 341 1.47 20.25 -23.58
N GLY A 342 1.15 20.00 -22.31
CA GLY A 342 1.08 21.06 -21.28
C GLY A 342 2.44 21.68 -20.94
N ALA A 343 3.53 20.90 -21.00
CA ALA A 343 4.88 21.45 -20.82
C ALA A 343 5.28 22.36 -22.00
N ILE A 344 4.87 22.04 -23.22
CA ILE A 344 5.14 22.86 -24.42
C ILE A 344 4.29 24.14 -24.42
N GLU A 345 3.03 24.09 -23.97
CA GLU A 345 2.16 25.27 -23.83
C GLU A 345 2.67 26.22 -22.74
N LEU A 346 3.13 25.72 -21.59
CA LEU A 346 3.73 26.55 -20.55
C LEU A 346 5.06 27.20 -20.98
N ILE A 347 5.84 26.52 -21.82
CA ILE A 347 7.06 27.10 -22.40
C ILE A 347 6.70 28.17 -23.44
N LYS A 348 5.63 27.96 -24.22
CA LYS A 348 5.15 28.92 -25.22
C LYS A 348 4.57 30.19 -24.58
N ASP A 349 3.78 30.05 -23.53
CA ASP A 349 3.25 31.19 -22.78
C ASP A 349 4.36 31.97 -22.06
N ALA A 350 5.36 31.27 -21.52
CA ALA A 350 6.55 31.92 -20.95
C ALA A 350 7.45 32.59 -22.00
N TRP A 351 7.39 32.15 -23.26
CA TRP A 351 8.12 32.72 -24.40
C TRP A 351 7.44 33.99 -24.93
N ASP A 352 6.11 34.01 -25.01
CA ASP A 352 5.33 35.13 -25.54
C ASP A 352 5.24 36.33 -24.55
N GLN A 353 5.44 36.10 -23.24
CA GLN A 353 5.40 37.13 -22.20
C GLN A 353 6.76 37.83 -21.92
N SER A 354 7.82 37.47 -22.64
CA SER A 354 9.20 37.78 -22.25
C SER A 354 9.82 38.89 -23.09
N SER A 355 10.36 39.94 -22.44
CA SER A 355 11.11 41.01 -23.12
C SER A 355 12.38 40.47 -23.80
N SER A 356 12.80 41.05 -24.93
CA SER A 356 13.92 40.54 -25.75
C SER A 356 15.24 40.30 -25.00
N THR A 357 15.47 41.01 -23.88
CA THR A 357 16.61 40.82 -22.98
C THR A 357 16.55 39.51 -22.19
N THR A 358 15.36 39.09 -21.76
CA THR A 358 15.13 37.88 -20.98
C THR A 358 15.29 36.62 -21.84
N ILE A 359 14.88 36.69 -23.10
CA ILE A 359 15.11 35.64 -24.11
C ILE A 359 16.61 35.45 -24.34
N LEU A 360 17.39 36.54 -24.43
CA LEU A 360 18.85 36.48 -24.57
C LEU A 360 19.50 35.79 -23.36
N TYR A 361 19.10 36.13 -22.12
CA TYR A 361 19.60 35.46 -20.92
C TYR A 361 19.26 33.97 -20.91
N PHE A 362 18.06 33.60 -21.36
CA PHE A 362 17.65 32.20 -21.44
C PHE A 362 18.50 31.41 -22.44
N VAL A 363 18.78 31.99 -23.62
CA VAL A 363 19.67 31.40 -24.64
C VAL A 363 21.09 31.25 -24.10
N ILE A 364 21.63 32.25 -23.40
CA ILE A 364 22.97 32.18 -22.79
C ILE A 364 23.02 31.05 -21.75
N VAL A 365 22.02 30.94 -20.87
CA VAL A 365 21.95 29.87 -19.87
C VAL A 365 21.85 28.50 -20.52
N LEU A 366 21.04 28.35 -21.58
CA LEU A 366 20.92 27.10 -22.34
C LEU A 366 22.23 26.70 -23.01
N LEU A 367 22.96 27.65 -23.59
CA LEU A 367 24.27 27.41 -24.21
C LEU A 367 25.32 27.03 -23.17
N VAL A 368 25.31 27.66 -21.99
CA VAL A 368 26.21 27.31 -20.88
C VAL A 368 25.89 25.91 -20.36
N LEU A 369 24.62 25.57 -20.16
CA LEU A 369 24.20 24.23 -19.74
C LEU A 369 24.53 23.17 -20.79
N SER A 370 24.37 23.47 -22.08
CA SER A 370 24.73 22.58 -23.18
C SER A 370 26.24 22.31 -23.23
N ASN A 371 27.07 23.35 -23.05
CA ASN A 371 28.53 23.20 -22.99
C ASN A 371 28.98 22.42 -21.74
N ILE A 372 28.39 22.70 -20.57
CA ILE A 372 28.68 21.96 -19.33
C ILE A 372 28.27 20.50 -19.47
N TRP A 373 27.09 20.23 -20.04
CA TRP A 373 26.62 18.86 -20.27
C TRP A 373 27.51 18.10 -21.25
N THR A 374 27.98 18.76 -22.31
CA THR A 374 28.92 18.18 -23.29
C THR A 374 30.26 17.85 -22.63
N LEU A 375 30.80 18.74 -21.81
CA LEU A 375 32.05 18.49 -21.05
C LEU A 375 31.91 17.34 -20.04
N LEU A 376 30.78 17.26 -19.34
CA LEU A 376 30.50 16.18 -18.40
C LEU A 376 30.29 14.82 -19.11
N MET A 377 29.67 14.82 -20.28
CA MET A 377 29.48 13.60 -21.08
C MET A 377 30.79 13.08 -21.67
N VAL A 378 31.68 13.96 -22.12
CA VAL A 378 33.01 13.59 -22.63
C VAL A 378 33.87 12.98 -21.51
N GLY A 379 33.92 13.61 -20.33
CA GLY A 379 34.65 13.06 -19.18
C GLY A 379 34.14 11.68 -18.73
N ARG A 380 32.81 11.47 -18.76
CA ARG A 380 32.22 10.15 -18.47
C ARG A 380 32.59 9.08 -19.49
N ARG A 381 32.78 9.45 -20.76
CA ARG A 381 33.07 8.49 -21.83
C ARG A 381 34.52 7.98 -21.74
N GLU A 382 35.45 8.85 -21.32
CA GLU A 382 36.84 8.48 -21.03
C GLU A 382 36.95 7.59 -19.79
N GLU A 383 36.21 7.89 -18.72
CA GLU A 383 36.21 7.10 -17.48
C GLU A 383 35.62 5.69 -17.70
N VAL A 384 34.55 5.58 -18.49
CA VAL A 384 33.95 4.29 -18.88
C VAL A 384 34.86 3.49 -19.79
N GLY A 385 35.64 4.15 -20.66
CA GLY A 385 36.68 3.51 -21.47
C GLY A 385 37.76 2.88 -20.60
N ARG A 386 38.30 3.65 -19.64
CA ARG A 386 39.34 3.21 -18.71
C ARG A 386 38.90 2.04 -17.82
N GLN A 387 37.67 2.09 -17.30
CA GLN A 387 37.12 0.97 -16.51
C GLN A 387 36.89 -0.28 -17.34
N LYS A 388 36.55 -0.15 -18.63
CA LYS A 388 36.35 -1.29 -19.53
C LYS A 388 37.68 -1.99 -19.86
N GLU A 389 38.78 -1.25 -19.96
CA GLU A 389 40.12 -1.85 -20.13
C GLU A 389 40.59 -2.59 -18.89
N LEU A 390 40.39 -2.03 -17.70
CA LEU A 390 40.72 -2.72 -16.43
C LEU A 390 39.95 -4.03 -16.26
N ARG A 391 38.66 -4.05 -16.64
CA ARG A 391 37.87 -5.29 -16.63
C ARG A 391 38.37 -6.33 -17.63
N LYS A 392 38.81 -5.92 -18.83
CA LYS A 392 39.40 -6.83 -19.80
C LYS A 392 40.72 -7.44 -19.32
N LEU A 393 41.50 -6.72 -18.50
CA LEU A 393 42.71 -7.26 -17.88
C LEU A 393 42.38 -8.27 -16.79
N ASP A 394 41.42 -7.97 -15.92
CA ASP A 394 40.96 -8.89 -14.86
C ASP A 394 40.32 -10.17 -15.44
N ASP A 395 39.54 -10.06 -16.52
CA ASP A 395 38.97 -11.19 -17.24
C ASP A 395 40.05 -12.06 -17.91
N ARG A 396 41.11 -11.44 -18.45
CA ARG A 396 42.29 -12.16 -18.99
C ARG A 396 43.06 -12.89 -17.89
N GLU A 397 43.26 -12.26 -16.73
CA GLU A 397 43.95 -12.88 -15.60
C GLU A 397 43.17 -14.08 -15.05
N LYS A 398 41.84 -13.96 -14.91
CA LYS A 398 40.97 -15.07 -14.49
C LYS A 398 40.95 -16.22 -15.48
N TRP A 399 40.95 -15.92 -16.78
CA TRP A 399 41.02 -16.94 -17.82
C TRP A 399 42.37 -17.66 -17.81
N VAL A 400 43.48 -16.92 -17.64
CA VAL A 400 44.83 -17.52 -17.50
C VAL A 400 44.90 -18.37 -16.23
N GLN A 401 44.37 -17.90 -15.10
CA GLN A 401 44.30 -18.71 -13.88
C GLN A 401 43.48 -19.98 -14.10
N GLY A 402 42.33 -19.90 -14.79
CA GLY A 402 41.50 -21.05 -15.14
C GLY A 402 42.23 -22.09 -16.00
N ILE A 403 43.04 -21.64 -16.97
CA ILE A 403 43.88 -22.53 -17.79
C ILE A 403 44.99 -23.16 -16.96
N VAL A 404 45.67 -22.38 -16.12
CA VAL A 404 46.73 -22.90 -15.26
C VAL A 404 46.18 -23.92 -14.27
N THR A 405 44.99 -23.68 -13.69
CA THR A 405 44.33 -24.65 -12.82
C THR A 405 43.91 -25.90 -13.58
N GLY A 406 43.35 -25.77 -14.79
CA GLY A 406 42.98 -26.93 -15.62
C GLY A 406 44.19 -27.76 -16.06
N LEU A 407 45.31 -27.12 -16.37
CA LEU A 407 46.56 -27.80 -16.69
C LEU A 407 47.16 -28.51 -15.46
N TRP A 408 47.07 -27.91 -14.28
CA TRP A 408 47.48 -28.56 -13.03
C TRP A 408 46.59 -29.76 -12.70
N GLU A 409 45.29 -29.66 -12.95
CA GLU A 409 44.33 -30.72 -12.69
C GLU A 409 44.49 -31.89 -13.68
N GLU A 410 44.80 -31.63 -14.96
CA GLU A 410 45.18 -32.68 -15.92
C GLU A 410 46.54 -33.32 -15.62
N LEU A 411 47.51 -32.55 -15.09
CA LEU A 411 48.81 -33.08 -14.68
C LEU A 411 48.69 -34.01 -13.46
N ASP A 412 47.79 -33.71 -12.53
CA ASP A 412 47.53 -34.53 -11.35
C ASP A 412 46.68 -35.78 -11.69
N ALA A 413 45.76 -35.66 -12.65
CA ALA A 413 44.97 -36.78 -13.18
C ALA A 413 45.78 -37.75 -14.06
N GLY A 414 46.92 -37.30 -14.61
CA GLY A 414 47.83 -38.10 -15.44
C GLY A 414 48.80 -39.02 -14.69
N ARG A 415 48.78 -39.06 -13.35
CA ARG A 415 49.65 -39.94 -12.55
C ARG A 415 49.05 -41.35 -12.42
N PRO A 416 49.63 -42.41 -13.01
CA PRO A 416 49.23 -43.76 -12.67
C PRO A 416 49.63 -44.06 -11.22
N ARG A 417 48.65 -44.54 -10.43
CA ARG A 417 48.88 -45.11 -9.09
C ARG A 417 49.83 -46.30 -9.23
N ILE A 418 51.09 -46.11 -8.86
CA ILE A 418 52.03 -47.21 -8.66
C ILE A 418 51.68 -47.87 -7.32
N VAL A 419 50.96 -48.98 -7.38
CA VAL A 419 50.88 -49.96 -6.30
C VAL A 419 52.20 -50.71 -6.28
N SER A 420 53.00 -50.54 -5.23
CA SER A 420 54.21 -51.35 -5.02
C SER A 420 53.83 -52.79 -4.66
N PRO A 421 54.59 -53.77 -5.18
CA PRO A 421 55.06 -54.84 -4.33
C PRO A 421 56.58 -54.85 -4.26
N LEU A 422 57.07 -55.18 -3.06
CA LEU A 422 58.43 -55.58 -2.70
C LEU A 422 59.21 -56.26 -3.85
N SER A 423 60.45 -55.85 -4.09
CA SER A 423 61.65 -56.68 -3.85
C SER A 423 62.90 -56.07 -4.51
N SER A 424 64.04 -56.38 -3.88
CA SER A 424 65.44 -55.98 -4.11
C SER A 424 66.04 -56.26 -5.50
N GLY A 425 66.93 -55.37 -5.98
CA GLY A 425 67.92 -55.69 -7.03
C GLY A 425 68.54 -54.46 -7.72
N PRO A 426 69.80 -54.51 -8.21
CA PRO A 426 70.65 -53.33 -8.33
C PRO A 426 70.57 -52.56 -9.66
N VAL A 427 70.95 -51.29 -9.52
CA VAL A 427 71.41 -50.27 -10.48
C VAL A 427 71.92 -50.78 -11.84
N GLY A 428 71.31 -50.23 -12.91
CA GLY A 428 72.04 -49.78 -14.11
C GLY A 428 71.70 -50.48 -15.44
N SER A 429 70.69 -49.99 -16.19
CA SER A 429 70.64 -50.15 -17.66
C SER A 429 69.59 -49.34 -18.47
N ASN A 430 68.71 -48.50 -17.90
CA ASN A 430 67.52 -48.04 -18.66
C ASN A 430 67.43 -46.55 -19.03
N LEU A 431 68.52 -45.78 -18.94
CA LEU A 431 68.50 -44.34 -19.30
C LEU A 431 68.22 -44.10 -20.78
N ARG A 432 68.66 -44.98 -21.69
CA ARG A 432 68.45 -44.80 -23.13
C ARG A 432 67.01 -45.04 -23.54
N GLU A 433 66.33 -45.99 -22.89
CA GLU A 433 64.91 -46.25 -23.11
C GLU A 433 64.03 -45.16 -22.49
N GLU A 434 64.41 -44.64 -21.32
CA GLU A 434 63.74 -43.48 -20.71
C GLU A 434 63.88 -42.21 -21.56
N VAL A 435 65.07 -41.93 -22.10
CA VAL A 435 65.28 -40.78 -22.99
C VAL A 435 64.52 -40.93 -24.31
N ALA A 436 64.45 -42.15 -24.88
CA ALA A 436 63.64 -42.42 -26.07
C ALA A 436 62.13 -42.30 -25.81
N SER A 437 61.68 -42.68 -24.61
CA SER A 437 60.30 -42.51 -24.17
C SER A 437 59.93 -41.03 -24.02
N ILE A 438 60.82 -40.25 -23.39
CA ILE A 438 60.64 -38.79 -23.25
C ILE A 438 60.64 -38.09 -24.61
N GLY A 439 61.49 -38.50 -25.55
CA GLY A 439 61.48 -37.98 -26.92
C GLY A 439 60.13 -38.18 -27.61
N LYS A 440 59.55 -39.39 -27.53
CA LYS A 440 58.21 -39.67 -28.09
C LYS A 440 57.10 -38.87 -27.42
N MET A 441 57.23 -38.59 -26.12
CA MET A 441 56.27 -37.72 -25.43
C MET A 441 56.39 -36.27 -25.88
N LEU A 442 57.61 -35.78 -26.14
CA LEU A 442 57.85 -34.43 -26.66
C LEU A 442 57.25 -34.24 -28.06
N ASP A 443 57.45 -35.22 -28.95
CA ASP A 443 56.88 -35.22 -30.30
C ASP A 443 55.35 -35.16 -30.26
N GLY A 444 54.73 -35.91 -29.34
CA GLY A 444 53.27 -35.91 -29.15
C GLY A 444 52.73 -34.59 -28.58
N VAL A 445 53.53 -33.86 -27.79
CA VAL A 445 53.18 -32.52 -27.32
C VAL A 445 53.30 -31.51 -28.46
N GLU A 446 54.33 -31.60 -29.29
CA GLU A 446 54.53 -30.71 -30.45
C GLU A 446 53.38 -30.86 -31.46
N GLU A 447 52.92 -32.07 -31.72
CA GLU A 447 51.76 -32.33 -32.61
C GLU A 447 50.43 -31.77 -32.04
N ARG A 448 50.27 -31.74 -30.72
CA ARG A 448 49.10 -31.13 -30.06
C ARG A 448 49.14 -29.61 -30.14
N VAL A 449 50.31 -29.01 -29.96
CA VAL A 449 50.51 -27.56 -30.11
C VAL A 449 50.27 -27.14 -31.55
N GLN A 450 50.70 -27.93 -32.54
CA GLN A 450 50.44 -27.69 -33.96
C GLN A 450 48.93 -27.63 -34.26
N ARG A 451 48.16 -28.62 -33.76
CA ARG A 451 46.69 -28.66 -33.95
C ARG A 451 45.96 -27.50 -33.29
N ILE A 452 46.42 -27.04 -32.12
CA ILE A 452 45.86 -25.87 -31.45
C ILE A 452 46.16 -24.60 -32.23
N ARG A 453 47.35 -24.51 -32.84
CA ARG A 453 47.72 -23.36 -33.67
C ARG A 453 46.90 -23.30 -34.97
N GLU A 454 46.62 -24.44 -35.57
CA GLU A 454 45.73 -24.54 -36.73
C GLU A 454 44.28 -24.20 -36.39
N SER A 455 43.77 -24.64 -35.22
CA SER A 455 42.41 -24.28 -34.79
C SER A 455 42.26 -22.80 -34.45
N LEU A 456 43.29 -22.17 -33.88
CA LEU A 456 43.33 -20.73 -33.63
C LEU A 456 43.37 -19.92 -34.92
N ASN A 457 44.16 -20.34 -35.92
CA ASN A 457 44.20 -19.67 -37.22
C ASN A 457 42.90 -19.83 -38.03
N ALA A 458 42.05 -20.82 -37.70
CA ALA A 458 40.74 -21.00 -38.32
C ALA A 458 39.62 -20.17 -37.66
N LEU A 459 39.93 -19.46 -36.57
CA LEU A 459 39.00 -18.62 -35.80
C LEU A 459 39.18 -17.11 -36.06
N ASP A 460 40.25 -16.71 -36.76
CA ASP A 460 40.43 -15.39 -37.39
C ASP A 460 39.87 -15.40 -38.83
#